data_AF-A0A7R9YQS5-F1
#
_entry.id   AF-A0A7R9YQS5-F1
#
_cell.length_a   1.000
_cell.length_b   1.000
_cell.length_c   1.000
_cell.angle_alpha   90.00
_cell.angle_beta   90.00
_cell.angle_gamma   90.00
#
_symmetry.space_group_name_H-M   'P 1'
#
loop_
_entity.id
_entity.type
_entity.pdbx_description
1 polymer ?
#
loop_
_entity_poly.entity_id
_entity_poly.type
_entity_poly.pdbx_seq_one_letter_code
_entity_poly.pdbx_strand_id
1 'polypeptide(L)'
;QEAAGAAAADAAAARAEEAQAELVRERDAAQQALRVTKLEADARVKHFVDKWRAEFDKRRRLHNVVLELKGSIRVLCRIRPLITKEEGHESAVRTTHDEGLRLSLPDGKGERDFDFDHVFGPADGQAEVYEQVSALVTSVMDGFNVSMMAYGQTGSGKTHTMEGPEADPGVNARALGELFKIAEE
;
A
#
# COMPACT_ATOMS: atom_id res chain seq x y z
N GLN A 1 -49.71 69.69 -7.94
CA GLN A 1 -48.44 68.96 -8.16
C GLN A 1 -48.27 67.75 -7.22
N GLU A 2 -48.86 67.75 -6.00
CA GLU A 2 -48.78 66.61 -5.06
C GLU A 2 -49.46 65.31 -5.54
N ALA A 3 -50.64 65.38 -6.18
CA ALA A 3 -51.37 64.18 -6.61
C ALA A 3 -50.63 63.36 -7.71
N ALA A 4 -49.82 64.03 -8.53
CA ALA A 4 -49.00 63.36 -9.55
C ALA A 4 -47.75 62.68 -8.95
N GLY A 5 -47.24 63.18 -7.82
CA GLY A 5 -46.11 62.60 -7.10
C GLY A 5 -46.50 61.33 -6.32
N ALA A 6 -47.70 61.31 -5.73
CA ALA A 6 -48.22 60.13 -5.02
C ALA A 6 -48.49 58.94 -5.96
N ALA A 7 -49.09 59.19 -7.13
CA ALA A 7 -49.33 58.15 -8.13
C ALA A 7 -48.02 57.59 -8.74
N ALA A 8 -46.99 58.43 -8.87
CA ALA A 8 -45.67 58.00 -9.31
C ALA A 8 -44.94 57.15 -8.26
N ALA A 9 -45.13 57.45 -6.97
CA ALA A 9 -44.57 56.67 -5.87
C ALA A 9 -45.24 55.28 -5.74
N ASP A 10 -46.57 55.19 -5.87
CA ASP A 10 -47.30 53.92 -5.88
C ASP A 10 -46.91 53.04 -7.08
N ALA A 11 -46.77 53.65 -8.27
CA ALA A 11 -46.30 52.93 -9.46
C ALA A 11 -44.84 52.44 -9.31
N ALA A 12 -44.00 53.18 -8.59
CA ALA A 12 -42.64 52.76 -8.28
C ALA A 12 -42.61 51.62 -7.24
N ALA A 13 -43.48 51.67 -6.24
CA ALA A 13 -43.62 50.61 -5.23
C ALA A 13 -44.12 49.29 -5.83
N ALA A 14 -45.13 49.34 -6.69
CA ALA A 14 -45.64 48.16 -7.40
C ALA A 14 -44.57 47.51 -8.32
N ARG A 15 -43.79 48.33 -9.02
CA ARG A 15 -42.66 47.85 -9.85
C ARG A 15 -41.55 47.23 -9.00
N ALA A 16 -41.28 47.79 -7.82
CA ALA A 16 -40.29 47.24 -6.89
C ALA A 16 -40.75 45.88 -6.33
N GLU A 17 -42.03 45.74 -5.99
CA GLU A 17 -42.62 44.46 -5.57
C GLU A 17 -42.55 43.38 -6.66
N GLU A 18 -42.86 43.74 -7.91
CA GLU A 18 -42.73 42.81 -9.05
C GLU A 18 -41.28 42.36 -9.26
N ALA A 19 -40.32 43.28 -9.25
CA ALA A 19 -38.89 42.95 -9.37
C ALA A 19 -38.40 42.08 -8.20
N GLN A 20 -38.88 42.33 -6.99
CA GLN A 20 -38.53 41.57 -5.80
C GLN A 20 -39.13 40.14 -5.85
N ALA A 21 -40.35 39.99 -6.36
CA ALA A 21 -40.98 38.69 -6.59
C ALA A 21 -40.31 37.89 -7.72
N GLU A 22 -39.71 38.56 -8.70
CA GLU A 22 -38.93 37.91 -9.77
C GLU A 22 -37.57 37.41 -9.24
N LEU A 23 -36.85 38.23 -8.48
CA LEU A 23 -35.60 37.84 -7.81
C LEU A 23 -35.77 36.64 -6.85
N VAL A 24 -36.88 36.59 -6.10
CA VAL A 24 -37.17 35.45 -5.21
C VAL A 24 -37.39 34.17 -6.01
N ARG A 25 -38.13 34.23 -7.12
CA ARG A 25 -38.36 33.08 -8.01
C ARG A 25 -37.05 32.57 -8.63
N GLU A 26 -36.19 33.46 -9.08
CA GLU A 26 -34.89 33.11 -9.65
C GLU A 26 -33.96 32.46 -8.59
N ARG A 27 -33.94 33.02 -7.37
CA ARG A 27 -33.22 32.43 -6.22
C ARG A 27 -33.72 31.03 -5.89
N ASP A 28 -35.04 30.84 -5.81
CA ASP A 28 -35.64 29.57 -5.43
C ASP A 28 -35.38 28.49 -6.50
N ALA A 29 -35.44 28.86 -7.78
CA ALA A 29 -35.07 27.99 -8.90
C ALA A 29 -33.58 27.60 -8.84
N ALA A 30 -32.68 28.56 -8.58
CA ALA A 30 -31.25 28.31 -8.43
C ALA A 30 -30.95 27.39 -7.22
N GLN A 31 -31.62 27.61 -6.07
CA GLN A 31 -31.50 26.75 -4.89
C GLN A 31 -31.99 25.32 -5.16
N GLN A 32 -33.09 25.17 -5.91
CA GLN A 32 -33.62 23.87 -6.29
C GLN A 32 -32.66 23.13 -7.23
N ALA A 33 -32.11 23.81 -8.23
CA ALA A 33 -31.12 23.25 -9.16
C ALA A 33 -29.83 22.80 -8.43
N LEU A 34 -29.36 23.60 -7.47
CA LEU A 34 -28.21 23.27 -6.63
C LEU A 34 -28.49 22.03 -5.77
N ARG A 35 -29.70 21.92 -5.19
CA ARG A 35 -30.10 20.77 -4.37
C ARG A 35 -30.14 19.47 -5.17
N VAL A 36 -30.68 19.50 -6.40
CA VAL A 36 -30.69 18.34 -7.28
C VAL A 36 -29.26 17.91 -7.62
N THR A 37 -28.41 18.85 -8.04
CA THR A 37 -27.00 18.58 -8.37
C THR A 37 -26.24 17.99 -7.17
N LYS A 38 -26.48 18.51 -5.96
CA LYS A 38 -25.86 17.99 -4.74
C LYS A 38 -26.31 16.55 -4.45
N LEU A 39 -27.61 16.25 -4.56
CA LEU A 39 -28.12 14.89 -4.35
C LEU A 39 -27.52 13.89 -5.36
N GLU A 40 -27.38 14.29 -6.62
CA GLU A 40 -26.72 13.46 -7.63
C GLU A 40 -25.23 13.26 -7.35
N ALA A 41 -24.54 14.31 -6.87
CA ALA A 41 -23.15 14.20 -6.42
C ALA A 41 -23.01 13.23 -5.22
N ASP A 42 -23.85 13.37 -4.20
CA ASP A 42 -23.86 12.52 -3.01
C ASP A 42 -24.17 11.05 -3.39
N ALA A 43 -25.11 10.82 -4.30
CA ALA A 43 -25.43 9.49 -4.81
C ALA A 43 -24.25 8.86 -5.57
N ARG A 44 -23.53 9.64 -6.37
CA ARG A 44 -22.30 9.18 -7.05
C ARG A 44 -21.20 8.85 -6.06
N VAL A 45 -20.94 9.71 -5.07
CA VAL A 45 -19.96 9.45 -4.01
C VAL A 45 -20.30 8.16 -3.28
N LYS A 46 -21.57 7.99 -2.88
CA LYS A 46 -22.03 6.75 -2.23
C LYS A 46 -21.79 5.52 -3.12
N HIS A 47 -22.14 5.60 -4.40
CA HIS A 47 -21.90 4.51 -5.34
C HIS A 47 -20.42 4.13 -5.44
N PHE A 48 -19.52 5.11 -5.53
CA PHE A 48 -18.08 4.86 -5.55
C PHE A 48 -17.57 4.27 -4.24
N VAL A 49 -18.04 4.75 -3.09
CA VAL A 49 -17.68 4.20 -1.77
C VAL A 49 -18.13 2.75 -1.63
N ASP A 50 -19.36 2.42 -2.03
CA ASP A 50 -19.88 1.06 -1.97
C ASP A 50 -19.08 0.11 -2.89
N LYS A 51 -18.77 0.57 -4.11
CA LYS A 51 -17.94 -0.19 -5.06
C LYS A 51 -16.52 -0.38 -4.53
N TRP A 52 -15.91 0.66 -3.98
CA TRP A 52 -14.57 0.60 -3.38
C TRP A 52 -14.53 -0.40 -2.23
N ARG A 53 -15.53 -0.40 -1.35
CA ARG A 53 -15.63 -1.39 -0.26
C ARG A 53 -15.70 -2.82 -0.77
N ALA A 54 -16.50 -3.07 -1.81
CA ALA A 54 -16.62 -4.40 -2.40
C ALA A 54 -15.31 -4.88 -3.03
N GLU A 55 -14.60 -4.00 -3.76
CA GLU A 55 -13.28 -4.32 -4.32
C GLU A 55 -12.23 -4.52 -3.22
N PHE A 56 -12.26 -3.71 -2.16
CA PHE A 56 -11.36 -3.85 -1.02
C PHE A 56 -11.53 -5.20 -0.32
N ASP A 57 -12.77 -5.61 -0.04
CA ASP A 57 -13.07 -6.92 0.53
C ASP A 57 -12.63 -8.07 -0.37
N LYS A 58 -12.79 -7.92 -1.69
CA LYS A 58 -12.33 -8.91 -2.66
C LYS A 58 -10.80 -9.02 -2.67
N ARG A 59 -10.10 -7.88 -2.69
CA ARG A 59 -8.63 -7.83 -2.62
C ARG A 59 -8.13 -8.54 -1.36
N ARG A 60 -8.71 -8.22 -0.20
CA ARG A 60 -8.36 -8.87 1.08
C ARG A 60 -8.54 -10.38 1.04
N ARG A 61 -9.68 -10.86 0.52
CA ARG A 61 -9.93 -12.31 0.39
C ARG A 61 -8.92 -12.99 -0.52
N LEU A 62 -8.64 -12.40 -1.69
CA LEU A 62 -7.67 -12.96 -2.64
C LEU A 62 -6.25 -12.96 -2.06
N HIS A 63 -5.87 -11.89 -1.35
CA HIS A 63 -4.60 -11.78 -0.66
C HIS A 63 -4.40 -12.93 0.34
N ASN A 64 -5.41 -13.17 1.19
CA ASN A 64 -5.35 -14.24 2.19
C ASN A 64 -5.25 -15.63 1.54
N VAL A 65 -6.01 -15.90 0.48
CA VAL A 65 -5.93 -17.16 -0.26
C VAL A 65 -4.52 -17.36 -0.85
N VAL A 66 -3.93 -16.31 -1.42
CA VAL A 66 -2.56 -16.38 -1.96
C VAL A 66 -1.55 -16.69 -0.85
N LEU A 67 -1.67 -16.06 0.32
CA LEU A 67 -0.80 -16.33 1.46
C LEU A 67 -0.96 -17.75 2.00
N GLU A 68 -2.18 -18.26 2.10
CA GLU A 68 -2.45 -19.64 2.52
C GLU A 68 -1.87 -20.66 1.52
N LEU A 69 -2.02 -20.41 0.22
CA LEU A 69 -1.48 -21.28 -0.83
C LEU A 69 0.06 -21.29 -0.85
N LYS A 70 0.70 -20.17 -0.52
CA LYS A 70 2.16 -20.09 -0.35
C LYS A 70 2.67 -20.78 0.91
N GLY A 71 1.78 -21.22 1.80
CA GLY A 71 2.13 -21.85 3.07
C GLY A 71 2.21 -20.86 4.23
N SER A 72 1.71 -21.30 5.39
CA SER A 72 1.70 -20.53 6.63
C SER A 72 3.09 -20.37 7.27
N ILE A 73 4.02 -21.27 6.93
CA ILE A 73 5.42 -21.21 7.34
C ILE A 73 6.23 -21.22 6.05
N ARG A 74 7.09 -20.20 5.90
CA ARG A 74 8.01 -20.07 4.77
C ARG A 74 9.43 -19.90 5.27
N VAL A 75 10.37 -20.57 4.62
CA VAL A 75 11.81 -20.52 4.87
C VAL A 75 12.48 -19.93 3.65
N LEU A 76 12.98 -18.71 3.81
CA LEU A 76 13.76 -18.03 2.77
C LEU A 76 15.25 -18.12 3.14
N CYS A 77 16.09 -18.50 2.18
CA CYS A 77 17.53 -18.53 2.34
C CYS A 77 18.14 -17.27 1.72
N ARG A 78 19.11 -16.65 2.41
CA ARG A 78 19.86 -15.50 1.86
C ARG A 78 21.34 -15.71 1.97
N ILE A 79 22.02 -15.68 0.82
CA ILE A 79 23.47 -15.77 0.72
C ILE A 79 24.01 -14.34 0.70
N ARG A 80 24.82 -13.97 1.71
CA ARG A 80 25.47 -12.65 1.71
C ARG A 80 26.64 -12.58 0.71
N PRO A 81 26.98 -11.39 0.19
CA PRO A 81 28.23 -11.16 -0.50
C PRO A 81 29.46 -11.54 0.34
N LEU A 82 30.54 -11.91 -0.34
CA LEU A 82 31.86 -12.00 0.27
C LEU A 82 32.31 -10.59 0.68
N ILE A 83 32.92 -10.49 1.86
CA ILE A 83 33.48 -9.23 2.35
C ILE A 83 34.94 -9.09 1.93
N THR A 84 35.51 -7.89 2.02
CA THR A 84 36.92 -7.61 1.64
C THR A 84 37.94 -8.56 2.29
N LYS A 85 37.68 -9.01 3.52
CA LYS A 85 38.55 -9.97 4.22
C LYS A 85 38.50 -11.40 3.66
N GLU A 86 37.51 -11.68 2.81
CA GLU A 86 37.25 -12.96 2.16
C GLU A 86 37.53 -12.90 0.65
N GLU A 87 38.07 -11.77 0.16
CA GLU A 87 38.49 -11.64 -1.23
C GLU A 87 39.54 -12.69 -1.59
N GLY A 88 39.33 -13.40 -2.70
CA GLY A 88 40.16 -14.51 -3.14
C GLY A 88 39.73 -15.88 -2.63
N HIS A 89 38.71 -15.97 -1.76
CA HIS A 89 38.05 -17.22 -1.43
C HIS A 89 36.83 -17.48 -2.31
N GLU A 90 36.57 -18.75 -2.62
CA GLU A 90 35.33 -19.16 -3.31
C GLU A 90 34.21 -19.41 -2.30
N SER A 91 32.99 -19.00 -2.66
CA SER A 91 31.81 -19.33 -1.85
C SER A 91 31.55 -20.83 -1.87
N ALA A 92 31.44 -21.44 -0.69
CA ALA A 92 31.04 -22.84 -0.57
C ALA A 92 29.58 -23.07 -1.00
N VAL A 93 28.76 -22.02 -1.04
CA VAL A 93 27.34 -22.07 -1.41
C VAL A 93 27.07 -21.32 -2.71
N ARG A 94 26.17 -21.84 -3.53
CA ARG A 94 25.67 -21.18 -4.74
C ARG A 94 24.21 -21.47 -4.97
N THR A 95 23.50 -20.48 -5.51
CA THR A 95 22.11 -20.64 -5.97
C THR A 95 22.09 -21.50 -7.23
N THR A 96 21.17 -22.46 -7.31
CA THR A 96 20.95 -23.26 -8.54
C THR A 96 19.76 -22.75 -9.34
N HIS A 97 18.69 -22.39 -8.63
CA HIS A 97 17.46 -21.75 -9.12
C HIS A 97 16.80 -21.03 -7.94
N ASP A 98 15.67 -20.35 -8.17
CA ASP A 98 15.03 -19.47 -7.18
C ASP A 98 14.65 -20.17 -5.86
N GLU A 99 14.51 -21.49 -5.84
CA GLU A 99 14.16 -22.30 -4.66
C GLU A 99 15.31 -23.21 -4.21
N GLY A 100 16.40 -23.28 -4.99
CA GLY A 100 17.45 -24.27 -4.83
C GLY A 100 18.80 -23.70 -4.42
N LEU A 101 19.39 -24.28 -3.38
CA LEU A 101 20.72 -23.97 -2.88
C LEU A 101 21.63 -25.19 -2.97
N ARG A 102 22.83 -25.01 -3.50
CA ARG A 102 23.87 -26.04 -3.52
C ARG A 102 25.05 -25.68 -2.64
N LEU A 103 25.38 -26.57 -1.72
CA LEU A 103 26.54 -26.49 -0.82
C LEU A 103 27.63 -27.47 -1.28
N SER A 104 28.82 -26.95 -1.51
CA SER A 104 30.03 -27.73 -1.77
C SER A 104 30.65 -28.13 -0.43
N LEU A 105 30.79 -29.43 -0.17
CA LEU A 105 31.38 -29.92 1.08
C LEU A 105 32.91 -29.86 1.02
N PRO A 106 33.59 -29.57 2.15
CA PRO A 106 35.04 -29.63 2.22
C PRO A 106 35.60 -31.01 1.84
N ASP A 107 36.87 -31.03 1.42
CA ASP A 107 37.67 -32.24 1.23
C ASP A 107 37.14 -33.22 0.16
N GLY A 108 36.45 -32.72 -0.87
CA GLY A 108 35.94 -33.57 -1.96
C GLY A 108 34.80 -34.51 -1.55
N LYS A 109 34.13 -34.23 -0.43
CA LYS A 109 32.99 -35.03 0.09
C LYS A 109 31.69 -34.86 -0.74
N GLY A 110 31.77 -34.19 -1.89
CA GLY A 110 30.67 -33.98 -2.82
C GLY A 110 29.89 -32.68 -2.57
N GLU A 111 28.71 -32.62 -3.16
CA GLU A 111 27.78 -31.47 -3.07
C GLU A 111 26.48 -31.91 -2.39
N ARG A 112 25.80 -30.98 -1.72
CA ARG A 112 24.45 -31.18 -1.17
C ARG A 112 23.51 -30.12 -1.68
N ASP A 113 22.34 -30.55 -2.13
CA ASP A 113 21.24 -29.69 -2.53
C ASP A 113 20.24 -29.52 -1.39
N PHE A 114 19.73 -28.30 -1.25
CA PHE A 114 18.72 -27.90 -0.28
C PHE A 114 17.66 -27.06 -1.00
N ASP A 115 16.39 -27.33 -0.70
CA ASP A 115 15.27 -26.57 -1.23
C ASP A 115 14.66 -25.68 -0.15
N PHE A 116 14.25 -24.49 -0.56
CA PHE A 116 13.67 -23.43 0.25
C PHE A 116 12.51 -22.78 -0.50
N ASP A 117 11.65 -22.03 0.18
CA ASP A 117 10.57 -21.28 -0.49
C ASP A 117 11.13 -20.17 -1.40
N HIS A 118 12.34 -19.68 -1.09
CA HIS A 118 13.12 -18.82 -1.98
C HIS A 118 14.58 -18.76 -1.54
N VAL A 119 15.51 -18.59 -2.48
CA VAL A 119 16.96 -18.47 -2.27
C VAL A 119 17.48 -17.18 -2.91
N PHE A 120 17.81 -16.20 -2.08
CA PHE A 120 18.47 -14.98 -2.49
C PHE A 120 19.98 -15.20 -2.64
N GLY A 121 20.51 -14.86 -3.80
CA GLY A 121 21.93 -14.82 -4.08
C GLY A 121 22.63 -13.57 -3.54
N PRO A 122 23.98 -13.52 -3.66
CA PRO A 122 24.77 -12.38 -3.20
C PRO A 122 24.43 -11.04 -3.86
N ALA A 123 23.84 -11.05 -5.06
CA ALA A 123 23.47 -9.84 -5.79
C ALA A 123 22.11 -9.27 -5.34
N ASP A 124 21.32 -10.04 -4.59
CA ASP A 124 19.96 -9.64 -4.23
C ASP A 124 19.97 -8.67 -3.04
N GLY A 125 19.44 -7.47 -3.31
CA GLY A 125 19.42 -6.35 -2.38
C GLY A 125 18.31 -6.46 -1.34
N GLN A 126 18.20 -5.43 -0.50
CA GLN A 126 17.20 -5.38 0.56
C GLN A 126 15.79 -5.17 0.02
N ALA A 127 15.66 -4.50 -1.13
CA ALA A 127 14.38 -4.25 -1.77
C ALA A 127 13.77 -5.56 -2.29
N GLU A 128 14.57 -6.41 -2.93
CA GLU A 128 14.17 -7.72 -3.45
C GLU A 128 13.78 -8.66 -2.31
N VAL A 129 14.55 -8.66 -1.22
CA VAL A 129 14.20 -9.40 0.00
C VAL A 129 12.88 -8.91 0.58
N TYR A 130 12.67 -7.60 0.61
CA TYR A 130 11.45 -7.01 1.14
C TYR A 130 10.23 -7.34 0.27
N GLU A 131 10.37 -7.32 -1.06
CA GLU A 131 9.29 -7.64 -1.99
C GLU A 131 8.69 -9.02 -1.71
N GLN A 132 9.52 -10.02 -1.43
CA GLN A 132 9.08 -11.39 -1.11
C GLN A 132 8.30 -11.51 0.22
N VAL A 133 8.50 -10.59 1.15
CA VAL A 133 7.87 -10.59 2.49
C VAL A 133 6.81 -9.50 2.67
N SER A 134 6.73 -8.52 1.76
CA SER A 134 5.79 -7.38 1.80
C SER A 134 4.33 -7.83 1.96
N ALA A 135 3.93 -8.90 1.26
CA ALA A 135 2.60 -9.46 1.36
C ALA A 135 2.26 -9.97 2.78
N LEU A 136 3.25 -10.49 3.51
CA LEU A 136 3.07 -10.87 4.91
C LEU A 136 2.93 -9.62 5.79
N VAL A 137 3.77 -8.61 5.58
CA VAL A 137 3.71 -7.35 6.34
C VAL A 137 2.32 -6.71 6.23
N THR A 138 1.80 -6.60 5.01
CA THR A 138 0.48 -6.02 4.74
C THR A 138 -0.68 -6.83 5.34
N SER A 139 -0.54 -8.15 5.49
CA SER A 139 -1.57 -8.99 6.12
C SER A 139 -1.84 -8.67 7.59
N VAL A 140 -0.90 -7.98 8.27
CA VAL A 140 -1.12 -7.50 9.65
C VAL A 140 -2.28 -6.50 9.70
N MET A 141 -2.44 -5.68 8.65
CA MET A 141 -3.57 -4.74 8.54
C MET A 141 -4.92 -5.46 8.39
N ASP A 142 -4.91 -6.69 7.90
CA ASP A 142 -6.08 -7.54 7.78
C ASP A 142 -6.41 -8.33 9.06
N GLY A 143 -5.61 -8.15 10.13
CA GLY A 143 -5.81 -8.78 11.43
C GLY A 143 -5.06 -10.10 11.64
N PHE A 144 -4.06 -10.40 10.79
CA PHE A 144 -3.23 -11.59 10.94
C PHE A 144 -2.01 -11.34 11.81
N ASN A 145 -1.63 -12.35 12.60
CA ASN A 145 -0.38 -12.33 13.34
C ASN A 145 0.75 -12.85 12.46
N VAL A 146 1.78 -12.04 12.25
CA VAL A 146 2.96 -12.39 11.45
C VAL A 146 4.21 -12.35 12.31
N SER A 147 5.07 -13.35 12.16
CA SER A 147 6.38 -13.41 12.78
C SER A 147 7.44 -13.67 11.72
N MET A 148 8.48 -12.82 11.70
CA MET A 148 9.66 -13.00 10.86
C MET A 148 10.89 -13.11 11.75
N MET A 149 11.72 -14.11 11.48
CA MET A 149 12.93 -14.38 12.24
C MET A 149 14.09 -14.59 11.28
N ALA A 150 15.21 -13.91 11.54
CA ALA A 150 16.46 -14.16 10.84
C ALA A 150 17.30 -15.18 11.63
N TYR A 151 17.67 -16.28 10.99
CA TYR A 151 18.46 -17.35 11.60
C TYR A 151 19.81 -17.52 10.87
N GLY A 152 20.86 -17.89 11.63
CA GLY A 152 22.20 -18.13 11.09
C GLY A 152 23.31 -17.79 12.08
N GLN A 153 24.56 -18.15 11.73
CA GLN A 153 25.74 -17.87 12.57
C GLN A 153 26.07 -16.36 12.67
N THR A 154 26.92 -15.97 13.61
CA THR A 154 27.43 -14.59 13.67
C THR A 154 28.16 -14.23 12.38
N GLY A 155 27.90 -13.04 11.84
CA GLY A 155 28.45 -12.57 10.57
C GLY A 155 27.72 -13.09 9.32
N SER A 156 26.63 -13.85 9.44
CA SER A 156 25.86 -14.35 8.28
C SER A 156 24.92 -13.31 7.64
N GLY A 157 24.80 -12.10 8.21
CA GLY A 157 23.93 -11.05 7.67
C GLY A 157 22.53 -10.96 8.29
N LYS A 158 22.27 -11.55 9.46
CA LYS A 158 20.98 -11.43 10.17
C LYS A 158 20.57 -9.96 10.41
N THR A 159 21.43 -9.20 11.10
CA THR A 159 21.20 -7.77 11.38
C THR A 159 21.11 -6.95 10.10
N HIS A 160 21.96 -7.25 9.12
CA HIS A 160 21.87 -6.61 7.80
C HIS A 160 20.52 -6.85 7.14
N THR A 161 19.96 -8.06 7.24
CA THR A 161 18.65 -8.38 6.63
C THR A 161 17.50 -7.67 7.34
N MET A 162 17.49 -7.67 8.67
CA MET A 162 16.37 -7.11 9.44
C MET A 162 16.45 -5.58 9.54
N GLU A 163 17.60 -5.01 9.86
CA GLU A 163 17.77 -3.57 10.07
C GLU A 163 18.31 -2.88 8.82
N GLY A 164 19.32 -3.46 8.18
CA GLY A 164 20.01 -2.88 7.03
C GLY A 164 20.83 -1.61 7.35
N PRO A 165 21.69 -1.18 6.43
CA PRO A 165 22.33 0.14 6.52
C PRO A 165 21.32 1.28 6.29
N GLU A 166 21.63 2.50 6.75
CA GLU A 166 20.77 3.68 6.52
C GLU A 166 20.53 3.96 5.03
N ALA A 167 21.54 3.71 4.19
CA ALA A 167 21.45 3.90 2.74
C ALA A 167 20.57 2.85 2.04
N ASP A 168 20.43 1.65 2.63
CA ASP A 168 19.59 0.57 2.11
C ASP A 168 18.89 -0.15 3.28
N PRO A 169 17.79 0.42 3.79
CA PRO A 169 17.12 -0.08 4.99
C PRO A 169 16.64 -1.53 4.81
N GLY A 170 16.69 -2.30 5.87
CA GLY A 170 16.23 -3.68 5.90
C GLY A 170 14.73 -3.84 6.08
N VAL A 171 14.31 -5.07 6.36
CA VAL A 171 12.90 -5.46 6.47
C VAL A 171 12.15 -4.61 7.50
N ASN A 172 12.74 -4.29 8.65
CA ASN A 172 12.07 -3.57 9.73
C ASN A 172 11.63 -2.17 9.32
N ALA A 173 12.56 -1.36 8.80
CA ALA A 173 12.27 0.02 8.42
C ALA A 173 11.33 0.10 7.22
N ARG A 174 11.50 -0.80 6.23
CA ARG A 174 10.60 -0.90 5.08
C ARG A 174 9.19 -1.32 5.50
N ALA A 175 9.08 -2.30 6.41
CA ALA A 175 7.80 -2.77 6.94
C ALA A 175 7.05 -1.66 7.67
N LEU A 176 7.73 -0.96 8.58
CA LEU A 176 7.12 0.17 9.30
C LEU A 176 6.68 1.27 8.33
N GLY A 177 7.53 1.63 7.37
CA GLY A 177 7.20 2.63 6.36
C GLY A 177 5.97 2.26 5.53
N GLU A 178 5.85 1.01 5.10
CA GLU A 178 4.68 0.53 4.38
C GLU A 178 3.42 0.51 5.25
N LEU A 179 3.52 0.04 6.50
CA LEU A 179 2.39 0.02 7.42
C LEU A 179 1.86 1.43 7.72
N PHE A 180 2.74 2.41 7.96
CA PHE A 180 2.33 3.80 8.16
C PHE A 180 1.70 4.38 6.89
N LYS A 181 2.28 4.10 5.72
CA LYS A 181 1.70 4.55 4.45
C LYS A 181 0.29 4.01 4.24
N ILE A 182 0.07 2.72 4.51
CA ILE A 182 -1.25 2.09 4.38
C ILE A 182 -2.23 2.65 5.42
N ALA A 183 -1.77 3.00 6.62
CA ALA A 183 -2.62 3.56 7.66
C ALA A 183 -3.07 5.01 7.38
N GLU A 184 -2.32 5.76 6.56
CA GLU A 184 -2.66 7.12 6.13
C GLU A 184 -3.59 7.16 4.90
N GLU A 185 -3.67 6.06 4.13
CA GLU A 185 -4.56 5.88 2.97
C GLU A 185 -6.01 5.53 3.35
#